data_AF-A0A537WS42-F1
#
_entry.id   AF-A0A537WS42-F1
#
_cell.length_a   1.000
_cell.length_b   1.000
_cell.length_c   1.000
_cell.angle_alpha   90.00
_cell.angle_beta   90.00
_cell.angle_gamma   90.00
#
_symmetry.space_group_name_H-M   'P 1'
#
loop_
_entity.id
_entity.type
_entity.pdbx_description
1 polymer ?
#
loop_
_entity_poly.entity_id
_entity_poly.type
_entity_poly.pdbx_seq_one_letter_code
_entity_poly.pdbx_strand_id
1 'polypeptide(L)' 'LGFDSVWTTEHIIVGPEGVDPYGRVYDPLVTLGWIAGWTERIGLGTSIVLVPLHNPMHLAKQVTTLQELSGGRFTLG' A
#
# COMPACT_ATOMS: atom_id res chain seq x y z
N LEU A 1 -14.82 11.94 -9.75
CA LEU A 1 -14.37 12.31 -8.39
C LEU A 1 -13.08 13.14 -8.42
N GLY A 2 -12.17 12.95 -9.39
CA GLY A 2 -11.05 13.88 -9.59
C GLY A 2 -9.91 13.72 -8.58
N PHE A 3 -9.84 12.58 -7.87
CA PHE A 3 -8.75 12.28 -6.96
C PHE A 3 -7.46 11.97 -7.71
N ASP A 4 -6.34 12.48 -7.20
CA ASP A 4 -5.00 12.27 -7.75
C ASP A 4 -4.36 10.96 -7.30
N SER A 5 -4.71 10.47 -6.11
CA SER A 5 -4.10 9.28 -5.52
C SER A 5 -5.03 8.54 -4.54
N VAL A 6 -4.72 7.27 -4.29
CA VAL A 6 -5.31 6.44 -3.25
C VAL A 6 -4.21 5.88 -2.35
N TRP A 7 -4.49 5.81 -1.05
CA TRP A 7 -3.51 5.45 -0.03
C TRP A 7 -4.01 4.32 0.85
N THR A 8 -3.13 3.38 1.17
CA THR A 8 -3.37 2.29 2.13
C THR A 8 -2.47 2.47 3.34
N THR A 9 -2.90 1.98 4.50
CA THR A 9 -2.10 1.99 5.74
C THR A 9 -1.70 0.58 6.14
N GLU A 10 -0.64 0.46 6.94
CA GLU A 10 -0.16 -0.84 7.41
C GLU A 10 -0.53 -1.09 8.87
N HIS A 11 -1.32 -2.14 9.09
CA HIS A 11 -1.55 -2.73 10.40
C HIS A 11 -1.53 -4.26 10.28
N ILE A 12 -0.56 -4.91 10.94
CA ILE A 12 -0.50 -6.38 10.99
C ILE A 12 -1.64 -6.93 11.84
N ILE A 13 -1.93 -6.25 12.95
CA ILE A 13 -3.04 -6.55 13.86
C ILE A 13 -3.71 -5.22 14.19
N VAL A 14 -5.03 -5.16 14.02
CA VAL A 14 -5.87 -4.09 14.56
C VAL A 14 -6.49 -4.62 15.85
N GLY A 15 -5.98 -4.17 16.99
CA GLY A 15 -6.54 -4.51 18.30
C GLY A 15 -7.87 -3.79 18.57
N PRO A 16 -8.62 -4.17 19.63
CA PRO A 16 -9.91 -3.57 19.96
C PRO A 16 -9.87 -2.04 20.07
N GLU A 17 -8.79 -1.49 20.61
CA GLU A 17 -8.59 -0.04 20.78
C GLU A 17 -8.31 0.69 19.44
N GLY A 18 -7.96 -0.03 18.38
CA GLY A 18 -7.70 0.52 17.05
C GLY A 18 -8.81 0.29 16.02
N VAL A 19 -9.89 -0.42 16.39
CA VAL A 19 -10.99 -0.73 15.45
C VAL A 19 -11.67 0.55 14.95
N ASP A 20 -11.77 1.58 15.79
CA ASP A 20 -12.09 2.95 15.38
C ASP A 20 -10.80 3.77 15.50
N PRO A 21 -10.20 4.29 14.42
CA PRO A 21 -10.77 4.51 13.09
C PRO A 21 -10.42 3.47 12.01
N TYR A 22 -9.58 2.47 12.29
CA TYR A 22 -8.93 1.70 11.22
C TYR A 22 -9.78 0.56 10.65
N GLY A 23 -10.75 0.06 11.42
CA GLY A 23 -11.60 -1.06 11.02
C GLY A 23 -10.79 -2.27 10.58
N ARG A 24 -11.07 -2.74 9.36
CA ARG A 24 -10.31 -3.83 8.73
C ARG A 24 -9.28 -3.26 7.77
N VAL A 25 -8.02 -3.48 8.09
CA VAL A 25 -6.87 -3.11 7.24
C VAL A 25 -6.39 -4.36 6.52
N TYR A 26 -6.33 -4.30 5.19
CA TYR A 26 -5.72 -5.34 4.36
C TYR A 26 -4.23 -5.04 4.16
N ASP A 27 -3.45 -6.04 3.76
CA ASP A 27 -2.04 -5.84 3.42
C ASP A 27 -1.91 -4.71 2.36
N PRO A 28 -1.08 -3.69 2.62
CA PRO A 28 -1.05 -2.49 1.80
C PRO A 28 -0.50 -2.78 0.40
N LEU A 29 0.59 -3.54 0.27
CA LEU A 29 1.24 -3.78 -1.02
C LEU A 29 0.42 -4.73 -1.90
N VAL A 30 -0.23 -5.73 -1.31
CA VAL A 30 -1.17 -6.63 -2.00
C VAL A 30 -2.40 -5.86 -2.48
N THR A 31 -2.96 -5.00 -1.61
CA THR A 31 -4.13 -4.19 -1.95
C THR A 31 -3.82 -3.21 -3.10
N LEU A 32 -2.69 -2.50 -3.02
CA LEU A 32 -2.27 -1.60 -4.09
C LEU A 32 -1.91 -2.35 -5.37
N GLY A 33 -1.33 -3.54 -5.28
CA GLY A 33 -1.10 -4.40 -6.45
C GLY A 33 -2.40 -4.81 -7.14
N TRP A 34 -3.45 -5.11 -6.36
CA TRP A 34 -4.78 -5.36 -6.91
C TRP A 34 -5.35 -4.10 -7.59
N ILE A 35 -5.29 -2.93 -6.93
CA ILE A 35 -5.79 -1.66 -7.50
C ILE A 35 -5.01 -1.26 -8.77
N ALA A 36 -3.70 -1.53 -8.81
CA ALA A 36 -2.86 -1.25 -9.97
C ALA A 36 -3.37 -1.96 -11.23
N GLY A 37 -3.88 -3.20 -11.11
CA GLY A 37 -4.45 -3.95 -12.21
C GLY A 37 -5.79 -3.42 -12.74
N TRP A 38 -6.49 -2.57 -11.97
CA TRP A 38 -7.78 -1.99 -12.33
C TRP A 38 -7.70 -0.50 -12.71
N THR A 39 -6.52 0.11 -12.63
CA THR A 39 -6.35 1.56 -12.82
C THR A 39 -5.11 1.90 -13.64
N GLU A 40 -5.18 2.96 -14.44
CA GLU A 40 -4.07 3.37 -15.31
C GLU A 40 -3.53 4.77 -14.99
N ARG A 41 -4.27 5.59 -14.24
CA ARG A 41 -3.93 7.01 -14.02
C ARG A 41 -3.69 7.40 -12.55
N ILE A 42 -4.49 6.88 -11.63
CA ILE A 42 -4.44 7.33 -10.23
C ILE A 42 -3.11 6.94 -9.57
N GLY A 43 -2.53 7.82 -8.77
CA GLY A 43 -1.35 7.50 -7.95
C GLY A 43 -1.68 6.47 -6.87
N LEU A 44 -0.70 5.63 -6.53
CA LEU A 44 -0.84 4.57 -5.53
C LEU A 44 0.16 4.84 -4.40
N GLY A 45 -0.26 4.87 -3.14
CA GLY A 45 0.64 5.23 -2.04
C GLY A 45 0.43 4.43 -0.76
N THR A 46 1.51 4.26 0.01
CA THR A 46 1.46 3.72 1.38
C THR A 46 1.58 4.84 2.40
N SER A 47 0.81 4.76 3.49
CA SER A 47 0.91 5.68 4.63
C SER A 47 0.67 4.89 5.91
N ILE A 48 1.67 4.21 6.47
CA ILE A 48 3.10 4.11 6.09
C ILE A 48 3.45 2.63 5.88
N VAL A 49 4.54 2.31 5.17
CA VAL A 49 5.18 1.00 5.34
C VAL A 49 6.10 1.01 6.55
N LEU A 50 5.85 0.12 7.49
CA LEU A 50 6.64 -0.09 8.69
C LEU A 50 7.88 -0.94 8.36
N VAL A 51 8.85 -0.33 7.66
CA VAL A 51 10.09 -0.98 7.18
C VAL A 51 10.74 -1.94 8.20
N PRO A 52 10.85 -1.62 9.51
CA PRO A 52 11.44 -2.53 10.49
C PRO A 52 10.72 -3.87 10.68
N LEU A 53 9.45 -3.99 10.26
CA LEU A 53 8.67 -5.22 10.34
C LEU A 53 8.87 -6.15 9.14
N HIS A 54 9.61 -5.72 8.12
CA HIS A 54 9.82 -6.47 6.88
C HIS A 54 11.25 -6.96 6.75
N ASN A 55 11.43 -8.06 6.00
CA ASN A 55 12.75 -8.36 5.45
C ASN A 55 13.07 -7.32 4.37
N PRO A 56 14.21 -6.59 4.46
CA PRO A 56 14.50 -5.47 3.57
C PRO A 56 14.65 -5.90 2.10
N MET A 57 15.16 -7.11 1.84
CA MET A 57 15.31 -7.61 0.47
C MET A 57 13.97 -8.00 -0.15
N HIS A 58 13.07 -8.59 0.64
CA HIS A 58 11.72 -8.90 0.18
C HIS A 58 10.91 -7.62 -0.07
N LEU A 59 10.96 -6.67 0.87
CA LEU A 59 10.26 -5.41 0.72
C LEU A 59 10.74 -4.64 -0.51
N ALA A 60 12.06 -4.56 -0.72
CA ALA A 60 12.62 -3.94 -1.92
C ALA A 60 12.11 -4.60 -3.21
N LYS A 61 12.03 -5.94 -3.23
CA LYS A 61 11.49 -6.66 -4.40
C LYS A 61 10.00 -6.34 -4.61
N GLN A 62 9.19 -6.36 -3.56
CA GLN A 62 7.75 -6.07 -3.65
C GLN A 62 7.49 -4.64 -4.12
N VAL A 63 8.18 -3.66 -3.52
CA VAL A 63 8.07 -2.24 -3.88
C VAL A 63 8.46 -2.01 -5.34
N THR A 64 9.60 -2.53 -5.78
CA THR A 64 10.04 -2.37 -7.17
C THR A 64 9.10 -3.07 -8.13
N THR A 65 8.60 -4.26 -7.80
CA THR A 65 7.60 -4.94 -8.64
C THR A 65 6.31 -4.12 -8.76
N LEU A 66 5.80 -3.57 -7.66
CA LEU A 66 4.61 -2.71 -7.70
C LEU A 66 4.86 -1.42 -8.49
N GLN A 67 6.04 -0.81 -8.34
CA GLN A 67 6.42 0.38 -9.09
C GLN A 67 6.41 0.14 -10.60
N GLU A 68 7.01 -0.96 -11.06
CA GLU A 68 7.03 -1.32 -12.48
C GLU A 68 5.62 -1.68 -13.00
N LEU A 69 4.88 -2.55 -12.29
CA LEU A 69 3.56 -3.01 -12.73
C LEU A 69 2.49 -1.91 -12.70
N SER A 70 2.66 -0.90 -11.85
CA SER A 70 1.77 0.28 -11.84
C SER A 70 2.11 1.30 -12.92
N GLY A 71 3.17 1.11 -13.72
CA GLY A 71 3.62 2.09 -14.71
C GLY A 71 4.26 3.32 -14.06
N GLY A 72 4.96 3.13 -12.94
CA GLY A 72 5.69 4.18 -12.24
C GLY A 72 4.83 5.06 -11.31
N ARG A 73 3.58 4.68 -11.06
CA ARG A 73 2.61 5.48 -10.28
C ARG A 73 2.66 5.23 -8.77
N PHE A 74 3.52 4.33 -8.29
CA PHE A 74 3.58 3.98 -6.88
C PHE A 74 4.53 4.91 -6.11
N THR A 75 4.10 5.33 -4.91
CA THR A 75 4.88 6.10 -3.95
C THR A 75 4.99 5.32 -2.65
N LEU A 76 6.22 4.93 -2.29
CA LEU A 76 6.50 4.34 -1.00
C LEU A 76 6.58 5.46 0.06
N GLY A 77 5.57 5.52 0.91
CA GLY A 77 5.53 6.39 2.09
C GLY A 77 5.71 5.65 3.39
#